data_AF-A0A2E4EB01-F1
#
_entry.id   AF-A0A2E4EB01-F1
#
_cell.length_a   1.000
_cell.length_b   1.000
_cell.length_c   1.000
_cell.angle_alpha   90.00
_cell.angle_beta   90.00
_cell.angle_gamma   90.00
#
_symmetry.space_group_name_H-M   'P 1'
#
loop_
_entity.id
_entity.type
_entity.pdbx_description
1 polymer ?
#
loop_
_entity_poly.entity_id
_entity_poly.type
_entity_poly.pdbx_seq_one_letter_code
_entity_poly.pdbx_strand_id
1 'polypeptide(L)'
;MPSFVPRENPTRKKEQLLDRSEELRLAILHGKPKHTIKNLAEKYRNANLSLIKARQHYHIDMEFQNKPSGINITKLNEEKLIWKQKSLDEIIAEFNSGKN
;
A
#
# COMPACT_ATOMS: atom_id res chain seq x y z
N MET A 1 -33.49 2.07 0.22
CA MET A 1 -32.20 1.43 -0.17
C MET A 1 -31.09 2.07 0.64
N PRO A 2 -30.11 1.33 1.17
CA PRO A 2 -28.96 1.94 1.84
C PRO A 2 -28.20 2.77 0.80
N SER A 3 -28.19 4.09 0.97
CA SER A 3 -27.37 4.99 0.17
C SER A 3 -25.93 4.89 0.66
N PHE A 4 -25.17 3.91 0.16
CA PHE A 4 -23.74 3.92 0.35
C PHE A 4 -23.19 5.10 -0.45
N VAL A 5 -22.86 6.18 0.25
CA VAL A 5 -22.12 7.29 -0.33
C VAL A 5 -20.84 6.71 -0.94
N PRO A 6 -20.55 6.95 -2.23
CA PRO A 6 -19.32 6.49 -2.86
C PRO A 6 -18.15 6.94 -1.99
N ARG A 7 -17.26 6.01 -1.64
CA ARG A 7 -16.10 6.34 -0.81
C ARG A 7 -15.20 7.26 -1.61
N GLU A 8 -15.11 8.53 -1.19
CA GLU A 8 -14.20 9.49 -1.78
C GLU A 8 -12.75 9.04 -1.50
N ASN A 9 -12.12 8.47 -2.52
CA ASN A 9 -10.74 7.99 -2.51
C ASN A 9 -10.42 6.89 -1.47
N PRO A 10 -9.36 6.08 -1.71
CA PRO A 10 -8.92 5.05 -0.79
C PRO A 10 -8.15 5.61 0.43
N THR A 11 -8.70 6.64 1.11
CA THR A 11 -8.04 7.39 2.20
C THR A 11 -7.68 6.49 3.38
N ARG A 12 -8.61 5.66 3.86
CA ARG A 12 -8.34 4.68 4.93
C ARG A 12 -7.21 3.70 4.59
N LYS A 13 -7.04 3.36 3.31
CA LYS A 13 -5.96 2.46 2.88
C LYS A 13 -4.62 3.19 2.79
N LYS A 14 -4.61 4.51 2.59
CA LYS A 14 -3.41 5.34 2.72
C LYS A 14 -2.98 5.46 4.18
N GLU A 15 -3.91 5.76 5.09
CA GLU A 15 -3.65 5.80 6.53
C GLU A 15 -3.07 4.46 7.01
N GLN A 16 -3.73 3.35 6.65
CA GLN A 16 -3.23 2.01 6.98
C GLN A 16 -1.80 1.77 6.45
N LEU A 17 -1.44 2.30 5.28
CA LEU A 17 -0.09 2.17 4.75
C LEU A 17 0.93 2.95 5.57
N LEU A 18 0.58 4.17 5.98
CA LEU A 18 1.42 5.03 6.82
C LEU A 18 1.66 4.40 8.20
N ASP A 19 0.60 3.90 8.85
CA ASP A 19 0.75 3.23 10.15
C ASP A 19 1.72 2.05 10.07
N ARG A 20 1.64 1.26 8.99
CA ARG A 20 2.53 0.11 8.79
C ARG A 20 3.96 0.50 8.41
N SER A 21 4.17 1.63 7.74
CA SER A 21 5.51 2.13 7.47
C SER A 21 6.17 2.62 8.76
N GLU A 22 5.43 3.33 9.62
CA GLU A 22 5.92 3.80 10.91
C GLU A 22 6.23 2.63 11.85
N GLU A 23 5.33 1.65 11.97
CA GLU A 23 5.58 0.43 12.75
C GLU A 23 6.86 -0.28 12.32
N LEU A 24 7.07 -0.44 11.00
CA LEU A 24 8.27 -1.09 10.47
C LEU A 24 9.53 -0.26 10.78
N ARG A 25 9.46 1.07 10.58
CA ARG A 25 10.58 1.98 10.86
C ARG A 25 10.97 1.95 12.34
N LEU A 26 10.00 2.01 13.24
CA LEU A 26 10.22 1.93 14.69
C LEU A 26 10.79 0.57 15.10
N ALA A 27 10.28 -0.52 14.52
CA ALA A 27 10.80 -1.85 14.82
C ALA A 27 12.27 -2.03 14.42
N ILE A 28 12.66 -1.47 13.27
CA ILE A 28 14.06 -1.44 12.81
C ILE A 28 14.90 -0.56 13.73
N LEU A 29 14.43 0.67 14.03
CA LEU A 29 15.14 1.63 14.88
C LEU A 29 15.40 1.08 16.28
N HIS A 30 14.43 0.37 16.87
CA HIS A 30 14.53 -0.22 18.19
C HIS A 30 15.20 -1.61 18.19
N GLY A 31 15.74 -2.07 17.06
CA GLY A 31 16.43 -3.36 16.98
C GLY A 31 15.55 -4.55 17.37
N LYS A 32 14.26 -4.52 17.01
CA LYS A 32 13.34 -5.64 17.31
C LYS A 32 13.84 -6.94 16.68
N PRO A 33 13.43 -8.11 17.21
CA PRO A 33 13.84 -9.40 16.66
C PRO A 33 13.53 -9.53 15.16
N LYS A 34 14.42 -10.21 14.43
CA LYS A 34 14.31 -10.38 12.96
C LYS A 34 12.95 -10.94 12.52
N HIS A 35 12.37 -11.87 13.29
CA HIS A 35 11.05 -12.43 12.99
C HIS A 35 9.94 -11.35 13.06
N THR A 36 10.01 -10.44 14.03
CA THR A 36 9.06 -9.34 14.19
C THR A 36 9.16 -8.36 13.04
N ILE A 37 10.40 -8.00 12.65
CA ILE A 37 10.65 -7.10 11.51
C ILE A 37 10.12 -7.71 10.21
N LYS A 38 10.36 -9.01 9.97
CA LYS A 38 9.82 -9.72 8.79
C LYS A 38 8.30 -9.70 8.74
N ASN A 39 7.64 -9.97 9.87
CA ASN A 39 6.18 -9.92 9.95
C ASN A 39 5.62 -8.51 9.68
N LEU A 40 6.30 -7.47 10.17
CA LEU A 40 5.92 -6.07 9.90
C LEU A 40 6.17 -5.68 8.44
N ALA A 41 7.28 -6.12 7.84
CA ALA A 41 7.56 -5.92 6.42
C ALA A 41 6.50 -6.59 5.53
N GLU A 42 6.04 -7.79 5.91
CA GLU A 42 4.96 -8.47 5.21
C GLU A 42 3.63 -7.72 5.33
N LYS A 43 3.29 -7.22 6.52
CA LYS A 43 2.10 -6.36 6.72
C LYS A 43 2.18 -5.09 5.87
N TYR A 44 3.35 -4.46 5.78
CA TYR A 44 3.58 -3.29 4.95
C TYR A 44 3.43 -3.59 3.45
N ARG A 45 3.98 -4.72 2.96
CA ARG A 45 3.76 -5.20 1.59
C ARG A 45 2.27 -5.40 1.30
N ASN A 46 1.55 -6.05 2.21
CA ASN A 46 0.12 -6.31 2.08
C ASN A 46 -0.72 -5.02 2.10
N ALA A 47 -0.31 -4.01 2.87
CA ALA A 47 -0.93 -2.69 2.89
C ALA A 47 -0.75 -1.97 1.55
N ASN A 48 0.45 -2.00 0.95
CA ASN A 48 0.71 -1.47 -0.40
C ASN A 48 -0.18 -2.13 -1.45
N LEU A 49 -0.22 -3.46 -1.49
CA LEU A 49 -1.07 -4.20 -2.43
C LEU A 49 -2.57 -3.88 -2.23
N SER A 50 -3.00 -3.73 -0.98
CA SER A 50 -4.38 -3.35 -0.65
C SER A 50 -4.72 -1.93 -1.12
N LEU A 51 -3.80 -0.98 -0.98
CA LEU A 51 -3.97 0.39 -1.47
C LEU A 51 -4.05 0.43 -2.99
N ILE A 52 -3.15 -0.28 -3.69
CA ILE A 52 -3.16 -0.37 -5.15
C ILE A 52 -4.50 -0.97 -5.62
N LYS A 53 -4.94 -2.08 -5.02
CA LYS A 53 -6.24 -2.70 -5.35
C LYS A 53 -7.40 -1.72 -5.12
N ALA A 54 -7.39 -0.95 -4.04
CA ALA A 54 -8.42 0.04 -3.76
C ALA A 54 -8.41 1.19 -4.79
N ARG A 55 -7.24 1.63 -5.26
CA ARG A 55 -7.13 2.60 -6.37
C ARG A 55 -7.66 2.04 -7.68
N GLN A 56 -7.40 0.76 -7.97
CA GLN A 56 -7.96 0.08 -9.15
C GLN A 56 -9.49 0.04 -9.11
N HIS A 57 -10.08 -0.32 -7.96
CA HIS A 57 -11.53 -0.30 -7.80
C HIS A 57 -12.11 1.11 -7.95
N TYR A 58 -11.49 2.10 -7.34
CA TYR A 58 -11.93 3.49 -7.48
C TYR A 58 -11.87 3.98 -8.94
N HIS A 59 -10.85 3.58 -9.71
CA HIS A 59 -10.78 3.87 -11.14
C HIS A 59 -11.97 3.27 -11.90
N ILE A 60 -12.27 1.98 -11.66
CA ILE A 60 -13.40 1.28 -12.30
C ILE A 60 -14.74 1.95 -11.93
N ASP A 61 -14.91 2.33 -10.66
CA ASP A 61 -16.13 3.02 -10.20
C ASP A 61 -16.31 4.39 -10.87
N MET A 62 -15.21 5.11 -11.11
CA MET A 62 -15.22 6.40 -11.81
C MET A 62 -15.52 6.23 -13.30
N GLU A 63 -14.95 5.20 -13.95
CA GLU A 63 -15.28 4.83 -15.33
C GLU A 63 -16.77 4.50 -15.47
N PHE A 64 -17.34 3.73 -14.54
CA PHE A 64 -18.77 3.41 -14.53
C PHE A 64 -19.65 4.66 -14.36
N GLN A 65 -19.18 5.65 -13.62
CA GLN A 65 -19.85 6.95 -13.44
C GLN A 65 -19.60 7.94 -14.60
N ASN A 66 -18.88 7.54 -15.65
CA ASN A 66 -18.41 8.41 -16.75
C ASN A 66 -17.65 9.66 -16.27
N LYS A 67 -16.95 9.55 -15.13
CA LYS A 67 -16.11 10.62 -14.58
C LYS A 67 -14.64 10.32 -14.82
N PRO A 68 -13.81 11.33 -15.13
CA PRO A 68 -12.38 11.11 -15.24
C PRO A 68 -11.80 10.75 -13.87
N SER A 69 -11.14 9.59 -13.77
CA SER A 69 -10.49 9.14 -12.53
C SER A 69 -9.15 9.85 -12.28
N GLY A 70 -8.49 10.36 -13.34
CA GLY A 70 -7.13 10.88 -13.31
C GLY A 70 -6.06 9.81 -12.97
N ILE A 71 -6.45 8.54 -12.88
CA ILE A 71 -5.60 7.43 -12.49
C ILE A 71 -5.07 6.71 -13.73
N ASN A 72 -3.76 6.47 -13.78
CA ASN A 72 -3.14 5.64 -14.81
C ASN A 72 -3.15 4.16 -14.35
N ILE A 73 -4.08 3.38 -14.87
CA ILE A 73 -4.26 1.97 -14.50
C ILE A 73 -3.06 1.10 -14.87
N THR A 74 -2.36 1.43 -15.96
CA THR A 74 -1.16 0.73 -16.44
C THR A 74 -0.03 0.85 -15.41
N LYS A 75 0.22 2.08 -14.94
CA LYS A 75 1.19 2.33 -13.86
C LYS A 75 0.83 1.59 -12.57
N LEU A 76 -0.45 1.56 -12.18
CA LEU A 76 -0.88 0.80 -11.00
C LEU A 76 -0.67 -0.71 -11.15
N ASN A 77 -0.82 -1.26 -12.36
CA ASN A 77 -0.54 -2.67 -12.62
C ASN A 77 0.95 -3.00 -12.54
N GLU A 78 1.81 -2.12 -13.06
CA GLU A 78 3.26 -2.22 -12.94
C GLU A 78 3.69 -2.17 -11.47
N GLU A 79 3.22 -1.17 -10.70
CA GLU A 79 3.48 -1.06 -9.25
C GLU A 79 3.04 -2.32 -8.50
N LYS A 80 1.86 -2.87 -8.85
CA LYS A 80 1.35 -4.11 -8.24
C LYS A 80 2.27 -5.29 -8.50
N LEU A 81 2.84 -5.39 -9.71
CA LEU A 81 3.77 -6.46 -10.07
C LEU A 81 5.07 -6.33 -9.28
N ILE A 82 5.62 -5.11 -9.19
CA ILE A 82 6.82 -4.80 -8.41
C ILE A 82 6.60 -5.25 -6.96
N TRP A 83 5.52 -4.80 -6.31
CA TRP A 83 5.24 -5.17 -4.91
C TRP A 83 4.96 -6.65 -4.68
N LYS A 84 4.50 -7.38 -5.70
CA LYS A 84 4.33 -8.84 -5.62
C LYS A 84 5.65 -9.59 -5.69
N GLN A 85 6.58 -9.12 -6.51
CA GLN A 85 7.89 -9.75 -6.71
C GLN A 85 8.90 -9.38 -5.62
N LYS A 86 8.71 -8.22 -5.00
CA LYS A 86 9.58 -7.70 -3.95
C LYS A 86 9.65 -8.64 -2.75
N SER A 87 10.89 -9.00 -2.41
CA SER A 87 11.19 -9.82 -1.24
C SER A 87 11.08 -8.99 0.06
N LEU A 88 10.86 -9.68 1.18
CA LEU A 88 10.82 -9.01 2.49
C LEU A 88 12.18 -8.39 2.85
N ASP A 89 13.28 -9.03 2.44
CA ASP A 89 14.63 -8.54 2.73
C ASP A 89 14.95 -7.26 1.94
N GLU A 90 14.48 -7.13 0.68
CA GLU A 90 14.56 -5.88 -0.08
C GLU A 90 13.76 -4.75 0.56
N ILE A 91 12.54 -5.04 1.04
CA ILE A 91 11.71 -4.06 1.76
C ILE A 91 12.42 -3.56 3.00
N ILE A 92 13.00 -4.46 3.80
CA ILE A 92 13.75 -4.10 5.00
C ILE A 92 15.01 -3.29 4.63
N ALA A 93 15.70 -3.65 3.54
CA ALA A 93 16.87 -2.94 3.06
C ALA A 93 16.56 -1.50 2.63
N GLU A 94 15.40 -1.24 2.02
CA GLU A 94 14.96 0.12 1.70
C GLU A 94 14.80 1.00 2.94
N PHE A 95 14.25 0.45 4.02
CA PHE A 95 14.09 1.16 5.28
C PHE A 95 15.42 1.38 6.02
N ASN A 96 16.42 0.51 5.82
CA ASN A 96 17.75 0.66 6.39
C ASN A 96 18.65 1.60 5.59
N SER A 97 18.49 1.65 4.26
CA SER A 97 19.35 2.44 3.36
C SER A 97 19.03 3.94 3.36
N GLY A 98 18.09 4.38 4.20
CA GLY A 98 17.81 5.80 4.41
C GLY A 98 17.32 6.53 3.16
N LYS A 99 16.90 5.82 2.11
CA LYS A 99 16.20 6.42 0.97
C LYS A 99 14.76 6.74 1.38
N ASN A 100 14.61 7.79 2.19
CA ASN A 100 13.41 8.60 2.30
C ASN A 100 13.75 10.01 1.83
#